data_AF-A0A5S9MEA1-F1
#
_entry.id   AF-A0A5S9MEA1-F1
#
_cell.length_a   1.000
_cell.length_b   1.000
_cell.length_c   1.000
_cell.angle_alpha   90.00
_cell.angle_beta   90.00
_cell.angle_gamma   90.00
#
_symmetry.space_group_name_H-M   'P 1'
#
loop_
_entity.id
_entity.type
_entity.pdbx_description
1 polymer ?
#
loop_
_entity_poly.entity_id
_entity_poly.type
_entity_poly.pdbx_seq_one_letter_code
_entity_poly.pdbx_strand_id
1 'polypeptide(L)'
;MYSYLCSNYATQYLIDHTRGDNSPSVRSTDYEKMPLPLPPVNEQKRIAEKVERLLSKIEEAKQLIEEAKETFELRRAAILDKAFRGELTRKWRGENADITTANEWIEQINLLKEGTKTKYKDQLDSSIF
;
A
#
# COMPACT_ATOMS: atom_id res chain seq x y z
N MET A 1 35.54 12.77 -1.55
CA MET A 1 35.98 11.68 -2.46
C MET A 1 34.87 10.65 -2.66
N TYR A 2 34.36 10.00 -1.61
CA TYR A 2 33.31 8.96 -1.72
C TYR A 2 32.08 9.39 -2.54
N SER A 3 31.46 10.53 -2.22
CA SER A 3 30.27 11.03 -2.92
C SER A 3 30.50 11.32 -4.41
N TYR A 4 31.74 11.60 -4.82
CA TYR A 4 32.08 11.84 -6.21
C TYR A 4 32.18 10.52 -7.00
N LEU A 5 32.81 9.49 -6.41
CA LEU A 5 32.93 8.17 -7.05
C LEU A 5 31.57 7.49 -7.26
N CYS A 6 30.60 7.78 -6.39
CA CYS A 6 29.22 7.31 -6.54
C CYS A 6 28.33 8.24 -7.40
N SER A 7 28.88 9.33 -7.94
CA SER A 7 28.13 10.24 -8.80
C SER A 7 27.90 9.64 -10.18
N ASN A 8 26.84 10.09 -10.87
CA ASN A 8 26.55 9.63 -12.23
C ASN A 8 27.70 9.89 -13.20
N TYR A 9 28.46 10.97 -12.99
CA TYR A 9 29.64 11.27 -13.80
C TYR A 9 30.70 10.17 -13.71
N ALA A 10 31.09 9.80 -12.49
CA ALA A 10 32.11 8.79 -12.26
C ALA A 10 31.63 7.40 -12.72
N THR A 11 30.38 7.05 -12.40
CA THR A 11 29.78 5.79 -12.85
C THR A 11 29.73 5.69 -14.37
N GLN A 12 29.29 6.74 -15.06
CA GLN A 12 29.24 6.75 -16.54
C GLN A 12 30.64 6.64 -17.15
N TYR A 13 31.60 7.39 -16.61
CA TYR A 13 32.99 7.31 -17.06
C TYR A 13 33.54 5.87 -16.96
N LEU A 14 33.27 5.17 -15.85
CA LEU A 14 33.69 3.79 -15.66
C LEU A 14 32.97 2.83 -16.62
N ILE A 15 31.67 3.02 -16.85
CA ILE A 15 30.89 2.23 -17.83
C ILE A 15 31.48 2.38 -19.22
N ASP A 16 31.80 3.61 -19.64
CA ASP A 16 32.33 3.90 -20.98
C ASP A 16 33.73 3.28 -21.20
N HIS A 17 34.49 3.09 -20.12
CA HIS A 17 35.82 2.48 -20.14
C HIS A 17 35.82 0.99 -19.78
N THR A 18 34.65 0.40 -19.59
CA THR A 18 34.50 -1.04 -19.33
C THR A 18 34.69 -1.83 -20.62
N ARG A 19 35.48 -2.91 -20.56
CA ARG A 19 35.73 -3.82 -21.69
C ARG A 19 35.51 -5.27 -21.30
N GLY A 20 35.09 -6.08 -22.26
CA GLY A 20 34.83 -7.52 -22.11
C GLY A 20 33.34 -7.84 -22.19
N ASP A 21 33.00 -8.90 -22.91
CA ASP A 21 31.62 -9.32 -23.18
C ASP A 21 31.08 -10.21 -22.05
N ASN A 22 31.72 -11.35 -21.79
CA ASN A 22 31.35 -12.25 -20.69
C ASN A 22 31.94 -11.85 -19.32
N SER A 23 32.86 -10.89 -19.26
CA SER A 23 33.50 -10.44 -18.02
C SER A 23 33.94 -8.98 -18.16
N PRO A 24 32.98 -8.04 -18.10
CA PRO A 24 33.28 -6.61 -18.17
C PRO A 24 34.20 -6.20 -17.02
N SER A 25 35.28 -5.48 -17.34
CA SER A 25 36.21 -4.92 -16.35
C SER A 25 36.78 -3.57 -16.80
N VAL A 26 37.18 -2.76 -15.83
CA VAL A 26 37.91 -1.50 -16.04
C VAL A 26 39.37 -1.72 -15.67
N ARG A 27 40.30 -1.29 -16.54
CA ARG A 27 41.74 -1.39 -16.26
C ARG A 27 42.16 -0.32 -15.26
N SER A 28 43.16 -0.62 -14.43
CA SER A 28 43.73 0.36 -13.47
C SER A 28 44.15 1.66 -14.17
N THR A 29 44.72 1.54 -15.38
CA THR A 29 45.15 2.69 -16.19
C THR A 29 44.02 3.62 -16.60
N ASP A 30 42.80 3.10 -16.77
CA ASP A 30 41.63 3.89 -17.17
C ASP A 30 41.01 4.59 -15.95
N TYR A 31 41.07 3.93 -14.78
CA TYR A 31 40.71 4.49 -13.49
C TYR A 31 41.64 5.66 -13.08
N GLU A 32 42.96 5.47 -13.21
CA GLU A 32 43.97 6.48 -12.85
C GLU A 32 43.90 7.75 -13.71
N LYS A 33 43.40 7.63 -14.94
CA LYS A 33 43.23 8.75 -15.88
C LYS A 33 41.90 9.49 -15.72
N MET A 34 41.01 9.02 -14.84
CA MET A 34 39.71 9.63 -14.66
C MET A 34 39.86 11.10 -14.23
N PRO A 35 39.23 12.05 -14.96
CA PRO A 35 39.26 13.44 -14.55
C PRO A 35 38.59 13.60 -13.19
N LEU A 36 39.31 14.21 -12.24
CA LEU A 36 38.80 14.54 -10.92
C LEU A 36 38.69 16.07 -10.80
N PRO A 37 37.49 16.65 -10.89
CA PRO A 37 37.29 18.05 -10.56
C PRO A 37 37.43 18.20 -9.04
N LEU A 38 38.62 18.60 -8.59
CA LEU A 38 38.92 18.79 -7.17
C LEU A 38 38.71 20.27 -6.80
N PRO A 39 37.57 20.64 -6.18
CA PRO A 39 37.35 22.01 -5.77
C PRO A 39 38.22 22.38 -4.56
N PRO A 40 38.35 23.67 -4.19
CA PRO A 40 39.05 24.09 -2.98
C PRO A 40 38.51 23.42 -1.72
N VAL A 41 39.36 23.24 -0.69
CA VAL A 41 39.01 22.48 0.54
C VAL A 41 37.73 22.98 1.22
N ASN A 42 37.52 24.29 1.27
CA ASN A 42 36.31 24.88 1.85
C ASN A 42 35.04 24.46 1.09
N GLU A 43 35.14 24.40 -0.24
CA GLU A 43 34.03 23.98 -1.10
C GLU A 43 33.79 22.47 -1.02
N GLN A 44 34.84 21.66 -0.87
CA GLN A 44 34.72 20.22 -0.60
C GLN A 44 33.91 19.97 0.68
N LYS A 45 34.22 20.69 1.76
CA LYS A 45 33.48 20.58 3.03
C LYS A 45 32.02 21.00 2.87
N ARG A 46 31.77 22.15 2.25
CA ARG A 46 30.42 22.66 2.02
C ARG A 46 29.56 21.68 1.22
N ILE A 47 30.13 21.07 0.18
CA ILE A 47 29.45 20.06 -0.64
C ILE A 47 29.17 18.80 0.20
N ALA A 48 30.15 18.29 0.93
CA ALA A 48 30.01 17.09 1.76
C ALA A 48 28.91 17.26 2.81
N GLU A 49 28.92 18.37 3.57
CA GLU A 49 27.90 18.69 4.58
C GLU A 49 26.50 18.81 3.97
N LYS A 50 26.38 19.33 2.74
CA LYS A 50 25.10 19.45 2.06
C LYS A 50 24.58 18.07 1.63
N VAL A 51 25.44 17.22 1.07
CA VAL A 51 25.09 15.87 0.65
C VAL A 51 24.67 15.03 1.85
N GLU A 52 25.46 15.05 2.93
CA GLU A 52 25.18 14.29 4.15
C GLU A 52 23.82 14.69 4.74
N ARG A 53 23.56 16.00 4.89
CA ARG A 53 22.27 16.51 5.36
C ARG A 53 21.09 16.05 4.50
N LEU A 54 21.25 16.03 3.18
CA LEU A 54 20.19 15.57 2.27
C LEU A 54 19.95 14.08 2.41
N LEU A 55 21.01 13.27 2.55
CA LEU A 55 20.91 11.84 2.78
C LEU A 55 20.23 11.55 4.13
N SER A 56 20.57 12.27 5.19
CA SER A 56 19.91 12.12 6.49
C SER A 56 18.41 12.40 6.40
N LYS A 57 18.00 13.45 5.68
CA LYS A 57 16.58 13.77 5.46
C LYS A 57 15.85 12.67 4.68
N ILE A 58 16.51 12.06 3.70
CA ILE A 58 15.95 10.93 2.95
C ILE A 58 15.72 9.75 3.88
N GLU A 59 16.68 9.46 4.76
CA GLU A 59 16.57 8.34 5.69
C GLU A 59 15.47 8.56 6.74
N GLU A 60 15.39 9.78 7.30
CA GLU A 60 14.29 10.19 8.19
C GLU A 60 12.92 10.04 7.49
N ALA A 61 12.80 10.49 6.24
CA ALA A 61 11.56 10.36 5.48
C ALA A 61 11.18 8.89 5.24
N LYS A 62 12.14 8.01 4.93
CA LYS A 62 11.88 6.56 4.80
C LYS A 62 11.41 5.96 6.11
N GLN A 63 12.03 6.31 7.23
CA GLN A 63 11.64 5.82 8.54
C GLN A 63 10.19 6.22 8.86
N LEU A 64 9.83 7.49 8.66
CA LEU A 64 8.47 7.98 8.86
C LEU A 64 7.44 7.26 7.98
N ILE A 65 7.80 6.95 6.72
CA ILE A 65 6.93 6.17 5.82
C ILE A 65 6.71 4.76 6.36
N GLU A 66 7.75 4.11 6.88
CA GLU A 66 7.63 2.74 7.39
C GLU A 66 6.80 2.68 8.68
N GLU A 67 7.04 3.61 9.61
CA GLU A 67 6.22 3.78 10.82
C GLU A 67 4.74 4.06 10.47
N ALA A 68 4.49 4.89 9.45
CA ALA A 68 3.13 5.17 8.98
C ALA A 68 2.44 3.92 8.40
N LYS A 69 3.16 3.05 7.71
CA LYS A 69 2.61 1.78 7.19
C LYS A 69 2.30 0.81 8.32
N GLU A 70 3.20 0.63 9.28
CA GLU A 70 2.98 -0.26 10.43
C GLU A 70 1.74 0.19 11.22
N THR A 71 1.64 1.49 11.51
CA THR A 71 0.49 2.05 12.20
C THR A 71 -0.79 1.94 11.38
N PHE A 72 -0.72 2.02 10.05
CA PHE A 72 -1.86 1.81 9.17
C PHE A 72 -2.43 0.39 9.27
N GLU A 73 -1.59 -0.64 9.21
CA GLU A 73 -2.06 -2.04 9.33
C GLU A 73 -2.68 -2.32 10.70
N LEU A 74 -2.07 -1.81 11.78
CA LEU A 74 -2.65 -1.94 13.13
C LEU A 74 -4.01 -1.24 13.25
N ARG A 75 -4.13 -0.03 12.70
CA ARG A 75 -5.41 0.72 12.68
C ARG A 75 -6.45 -0.03 11.85
N ARG A 76 -6.07 -0.59 10.70
CA ARG A 76 -6.95 -1.38 9.85
C ARG A 76 -7.48 -2.61 10.59
N ALA A 77 -6.59 -3.36 11.26
CA ALA A 77 -6.97 -4.51 12.07
C ALA A 77 -7.92 -4.13 13.22
N ALA A 78 -7.63 -3.02 13.92
CA ALA A 78 -8.50 -2.53 15.00
C ALA A 78 -9.88 -2.08 14.49
N ILE A 79 -9.95 -1.43 13.33
CA ILE A 79 -11.23 -1.04 12.70
C ILE A 79 -12.02 -2.29 12.31
N LEU A 80 -11.37 -3.30 11.73
CA LEU A 80 -12.02 -4.56 11.35
C LEU A 80 -12.53 -5.34 12.57
N ASP A 81 -11.76 -5.45 13.64
CA ASP A 81 -12.21 -6.07 14.90
C ASP A 81 -13.44 -5.35 15.46
N LYS A 82 -13.42 -4.01 15.50
CA LYS A 82 -14.59 -3.21 15.90
C LYS A 82 -15.79 -3.38 14.98
N ALA A 83 -15.56 -3.54 13.68
CA ALA A 83 -16.62 -3.80 12.70
C ALA A 83 -17.26 -5.18 12.94
N PHE A 84 -16.45 -6.23 13.12
CA PHE A 84 -16.93 -7.60 13.36
C PHE A 84 -17.65 -7.75 14.71
N ARG A 85 -17.17 -7.07 15.76
CA ARG A 85 -17.89 -6.97 17.05
C ARG A 85 -19.19 -6.17 16.95
N GLY A 86 -19.44 -5.52 15.82
CA GLY A 86 -20.64 -4.72 15.61
C GLY A 86 -20.63 -3.38 16.35
N GLU A 87 -19.48 -2.95 16.86
CA GLU A 87 -19.36 -1.70 17.61
C GLU A 87 -19.63 -0.49 16.71
N LEU A 88 -19.20 -0.56 15.45
CA LEU A 88 -19.42 0.49 14.45
C LEU A 88 -20.91 0.69 14.12
N THR A 89 -21.74 -0.34 14.29
CA THR A 89 -23.18 -0.28 14.00
C THR A 89 -24.04 -0.22 15.28
N ARG A 90 -23.43 -0.19 16.47
CA ARG A 90 -24.13 -0.24 17.76
C ARG A 90 -25.12 0.92 17.94
N LYS A 91 -24.71 2.15 17.59
CA LYS A 91 -25.59 3.34 17.68
C LYS A 91 -26.81 3.20 16.77
N TRP A 92 -26.57 2.88 15.50
CA TRP A 92 -27.63 2.67 14.52
C TRP A 92 -28.62 1.59 14.97
N ARG A 93 -28.13 0.46 15.51
CA ARG A 93 -29.02 -0.60 16.06
C ARG A 93 -29.84 -0.14 17.25
N GLY A 94 -29.29 0.74 18.10
CA GLY A 94 -30.03 1.33 19.22
C GLY A 94 -31.12 2.29 18.77
N GLU A 95 -30.85 3.07 17.71
CA GLU A 95 -31.82 4.00 17.12
C GLU A 95 -32.88 3.29 16.25
N ASN A 96 -32.58 2.08 15.77
CA ASN A 96 -33.43 1.31 14.87
C ASN A 96 -33.76 -0.08 15.44
N ALA A 97 -34.14 -0.12 16.72
CA ALA A 97 -34.42 -1.37 17.44
C ALA A 97 -35.70 -2.08 16.93
N ASP A 98 -36.62 -1.33 16.32
CA ASP A 98 -37.92 -1.85 15.85
C ASP A 98 -37.87 -2.41 14.41
N ILE A 99 -36.68 -2.56 13.81
CA ILE A 99 -36.56 -3.14 12.47
C ILE A 99 -36.84 -4.65 12.55
N THR A 100 -37.80 -5.09 11.75
CA THR A 100 -38.13 -6.50 11.53
C THR A 100 -36.88 -7.31 11.18
N THR A 101 -36.62 -8.36 11.95
CA THR A 101 -35.41 -9.16 11.85
C THR A 101 -35.43 -9.99 10.55
N ALA A 102 -34.26 -10.28 9.97
CA ALA A 102 -34.16 -11.06 8.73
C ALA A 102 -34.95 -12.39 8.77
N ASN A 103 -35.02 -13.04 9.94
CA ASN A 103 -35.81 -14.25 10.13
C ASN A 103 -37.33 -14.01 10.04
N GLU A 104 -37.82 -12.90 10.58
CA GLU A 104 -39.24 -12.51 10.49
C GLU A 104 -39.61 -12.19 9.03
N TRP A 105 -38.70 -11.56 8.27
CA TRP A 105 -38.89 -11.38 6.83
C TRP A 105 -38.95 -12.71 6.07
N ILE A 106 -38.08 -13.67 6.42
CA ILE A 106 -38.09 -15.00 5.81
C ILE A 106 -39.41 -15.73 6.11
N GLU A 107 -39.88 -15.64 7.36
CA GLU A 107 -41.14 -16.26 7.78
C GLU A 107 -42.34 -15.64 7.06
N GLN A 108 -42.40 -14.32 6.94
CA GLN A 108 -43.42 -13.62 6.15
C GLN A 108 -43.40 -14.02 4.68
N ILE A 109 -42.22 -14.13 4.06
CA ILE A 109 -42.08 -14.59 2.67
C ILE A 109 -42.59 -16.02 2.51
N ASN A 110 -42.33 -16.91 3.47
CA ASN A 110 -42.79 -18.29 3.42
C ASN A 110 -44.32 -18.38 3.56
N LEU A 111 -44.92 -17.62 4.49
CA LEU A 111 -46.38 -17.55 4.64
C LEU A 111 -47.08 -17.04 3.37
N LEU A 112 -46.51 -16.01 2.72
CA LEU A 112 -47.02 -15.50 1.44
C LEU A 112 -46.94 -16.56 0.32
N LYS A 113 -45.87 -17.37 0.30
CA LYS A 113 -45.70 -18.48 -0.66
C LYS A 113 -46.68 -19.63 -0.42
N GLU A 114 -47.04 -19.91 0.83
CA GLU A 114 -48.03 -20.93 1.17
C GLU A 114 -49.45 -20.46 0.81
N GLY A 115 -49.81 -19.23 1.15
CA GLY A 115 -51.13 -18.66 0.80
C GLY A 115 -51.36 -18.57 -0.71
N THR A 116 -50.32 -18.27 -1.49
CA THR A 116 -50.41 -18.29 -2.96
C THR A 116 -50.60 -19.71 -3.51
N LYS A 117 -49.86 -20.70 -3.02
CA LYS A 117 -50.05 -22.11 -3.42
C LYS A 117 -51.47 -22.63 -3.12
N THR A 118 -52.03 -22.31 -1.95
CA THR A 118 -53.39 -22.69 -1.58
C THR A 118 -54.41 -22.04 -2.52
N LYS A 119 -54.25 -20.74 -2.81
CA LYS A 119 -55.14 -20.00 -3.71
C LYS A 119 -55.12 -20.53 -5.16
N TYR A 120 -53.97 -20.98 -5.67
CA TYR A 120 -53.89 -21.62 -6.98
C TYR A 120 -54.57 -23.00 -7.02
N LYS A 121 -54.47 -23.77 -5.93
CA LYS A 121 -55.17 -25.06 -5.79
C LYS A 121 -56.70 -24.88 -5.77
N ASP A 122 -57.19 -23.94 -4.97
CA ASP A 122 -58.63 -23.67 -4.86
C ASP A 122 -59.22 -23.14 -6.20
N GLN A 123 -58.45 -22.36 -6.97
CA GLN A 123 -58.85 -21.90 -8.31
C GLN A 123 -58.83 -23.01 -9.37
N LEU A 124 -57.93 -23.99 -9.25
CA LEU A 124 -57.90 -25.16 -10.13
C LEU A 124 -59.07 -26.10 -9.82
N ASP A 125 -59.37 -26.35 -8.54
CA ASP A 125 -60.49 -27.20 -8.13
C ASP A 125 -61.86 -26.56 -8.45
N SER A 126 -61.99 -25.22 -8.40
CA SER A 126 -63.22 -24.53 -8.83
C SER A 126 -63.38 -24.37 -10.35
N SER A 127 -62.36 -24.70 -11.14
CA SER A 127 -62.37 -24.64 -12.61
C SER A 127 -62.67 -26.00 -13.25
N ILE A 128 -62.64 -27.08 -12.46
CA ILE A 128 -62.82 -28.46 -12.91
C ILE A 128 -64.27 -28.96 -12.66
N PHE A 129 -65.08 -28.18 -11.93
CA PHE A 129 -66.54 -28.31 -11.83
C PHE A 129 -67.24 -27.19 -12.60
#